data_AF-A0A2H6JUZ3-F1
#
_entry.id   AF-A0A2H6JUZ3-F1
#
_cell.length_a   1.000
_cell.length_b   1.000
_cell.length_c   1.000
_cell.angle_alpha   90.00
_cell.angle_beta   90.00
_cell.angle_gamma   90.00
#
_symmetry.space_group_name_H-M   'P 1'
#
loop_
_entity.id
_entity.type
_entity.pdbx_description
1 polymer ?
#
loop_
_entity_poly.entity_id
_entity_poly.type
_entity_poly.pdbx_seq_one_letter_code
_entity_poly.pdbx_strand_id
1 'polypeptide(L)' 'MVKKLLDELRWHPEKSLEDVEIVYLHRGAPNDRRTVKATEVERFDRGYFVFLHHGREVYIPYHRVLEIRKREEVLYRKKS' A
#
# COMPACT_ATOMS: atom_id res chain seq x y z
N MET A 1 12.20 1.58 -0.70
CA MET A 1 11.91 0.24 -0.14
C MET A 1 10.48 -0.18 -0.45
N VAL A 2 9.47 0.58 -0.02
CA VAL A 2 8.03 0.32 -0.29
C VAL A 2 7.72 0.00 -1.75
N LYS A 3 8.14 0.86 -2.71
CA LYS A 3 7.90 0.62 -4.15
C LYS A 3 8.42 -0.75 -4.60
N LYS A 4 9.67 -1.06 -4.28
CA LYS A 4 10.34 -2.31 -4.69
C LYS A 4 9.58 -3.53 -4.16
N LEU A 5 9.12 -3.49 -2.91
CA LEU A 5 8.32 -4.57 -2.32
C LEU A 5 7.00 -4.77 -3.08
N LEU A 6 6.30 -3.67 -3.39
CA LEU A 6 5.01 -3.74 -4.12
C LEU A 6 5.18 -4.21 -5.56
N ASP A 7 6.24 -3.76 -6.25
CA ASP A 7 6.57 -4.24 -7.60
C ASP A 7 6.85 -5.75 -7.58
N GLU A 8 7.63 -6.22 -6.60
CA GLU A 8 7.97 -7.64 -6.45
C GLU A 8 6.72 -8.48 -6.18
N LEU A 9 5.80 -8.02 -5.32
CA LEU A 9 4.53 -8.70 -5.06
C LEU A 9 3.59 -8.72 -6.29
N ARG A 10 3.68 -7.70 -7.16
CA ARG A 10 2.83 -7.58 -8.36
C ARG A 10 3.31 -8.44 -9.53
N TRP A 11 4.62 -8.53 -9.74
CA TRP A 11 5.19 -9.11 -10.97
C TRP A 11 5.82 -10.49 -10.77
N HIS A 12 6.07 -10.92 -9.54
CA HIS A 12 6.69 -12.22 -9.29
C HIS A 12 5.67 -13.35 -9.49
N PRO A 13 6.00 -14.41 -10.25
CA PRO A 13 5.05 -15.47 -10.62
C PRO A 13 4.50 -16.25 -9.42
N GLU A 14 5.27 -16.34 -8.34
CA GLU A 14 4.88 -17.04 -7.09
C GLU A 14 4.35 -16.10 -5.99
N LYS A 15 4.34 -14.78 -6.23
CA LYS A 15 3.80 -13.81 -5.26
C LYS A 15 2.52 -13.23 -5.82
N SER A 16 1.70 -12.73 -4.91
CA SER A 16 0.42 -12.12 -5.24
C SER A 16 0.17 -10.95 -4.30
N LEU A 17 -0.58 -9.98 -4.81
CA LEU A 17 -1.17 -8.88 -4.05
C LEU A 17 -2.37 -9.33 -3.21
N GLU A 18 -2.84 -10.58 -3.40
CA GLU A 18 -3.85 -11.20 -2.56
C GLU A 18 -3.43 -11.19 -1.08
N ASP A 19 -4.40 -10.84 -0.23
CA ASP A 19 -4.23 -10.68 1.21
C ASP A 19 -3.16 -9.66 1.64
N VAL A 20 -2.65 -8.84 0.71
CA VAL A 20 -1.72 -7.75 1.01
C VAL A 20 -2.50 -6.48 1.32
N GLU A 21 -2.18 -5.88 2.45
CA GLU A 21 -2.76 -4.63 2.91
C GLU A 21 -1.68 -3.57 3.10
N ILE A 22 -1.97 -2.36 2.63
CA ILE A 22 -1.08 -1.21 2.70
C ILE A 22 -1.68 -0.22 3.71
N VAL A 23 -1.00 -0.03 4.84
CA VAL A 23 -1.38 0.95 5.86
C VAL A 23 -0.62 2.24 5.61
N TYR A 24 -1.34 3.35 5.51
CA TYR A 24 -0.76 4.66 5.22
C TYR A 24 -1.32 5.76 6.11
N LEU A 25 -0.52 6.82 6.28
CA LEU A 25 -0.86 7.98 7.09
C LEU A 25 -1.88 8.87 6.37
N HIS A 26 -3.06 9.02 6.96
CA HIS A 26 -4.14 9.88 6.48
C HIS A 26 -4.62 10.79 7.62
N ARG A 27 -4.39 12.11 7.48
CA ARG A 27 -4.77 13.09 8.51
C ARG A 27 -6.28 13.08 8.70
N GLY A 28 -6.74 13.02 9.95
CA GLY A 28 -8.16 13.06 10.31
C GLY A 28 -8.91 11.72 10.16
N ALA A 29 -8.19 10.61 9.94
CA ALA A 29 -8.73 9.26 10.10
C ALA A 29 -8.49 8.76 11.55
N PRO A 30 -9.22 7.73 12.03
CA PRO A 30 -8.91 7.10 13.31
C PRO A 30 -7.43 6.70 13.38
N ASN A 31 -6.73 7.12 14.45
CA ASN A 31 -5.28 6.94 14.63
C ASN A 31 -4.39 7.55 13.53
N ASP A 32 -4.94 8.46 12.71
CA ASP A 32 -4.32 9.02 11.49
C ASP A 32 -3.90 7.96 10.46
N ARG A 33 -4.55 6.79 10.46
CA ARG A 33 -4.23 5.66 9.56
C ARG A 33 -5.41 5.27 8.70
N ARG A 34 -5.12 4.86 7.47
CA ARG A 34 -6.05 4.11 6.60
C ARG A 34 -5.35 2.89 6.03
N THR A 35 -6.17 1.91 5.66
CA THR A 35 -5.73 0.67 5.02
C THR A 35 -6.41 0.56 3.67
N VAL A 36 -5.67 0.11 2.66
CA VAL A 36 -6.18 -0.25 1.34
C VAL A 36 -5.65 -1.62 0.96
N LYS A 37 -6.45 -2.47 0.30
CA LYS A 37 -5.95 -3.74 -0.22
C LYS A 37 -5.06 -3.45 -1.42
N ALA A 38 -3.93 -4.15 -1.52
CA ALA A 38 -3.03 -3.94 -2.66
C ALA A 38 -3.68 -4.34 -4.00
N THR A 39 -4.70 -5.20 -3.97
CA THR A 39 -5.53 -5.54 -5.13
C THR A 39 -6.47 -4.42 -5.58
N GLU A 40 -6.79 -3.45 -4.72
CA GLU A 40 -7.58 -2.25 -5.07
C GLU A 40 -6.72 -1.15 -5.70
N VAL A 41 -5.39 -1.31 -5.68
CA VAL A 41 -4.46 -0.35 -6.28
C VAL A 41 -4.39 -0.58 -7.79
N GLU A 42 -4.77 0.44 -8.54
CA GLU A 42 -4.75 0.41 -10.00
C GLU A 42 -3.33 0.58 -10.54
N ARG A 43 -2.56 1.51 -9.95
CA ARG A 43 -1.23 1.89 -10.43
C ARG A 43 -0.22 2.03 -9.28
N PHE A 44 0.96 1.46 -9.50
CA PHE A 44 2.14 1.64 -8.64
C PHE A 44 3.17 2.45 -9.43
N ASP A 45 3.14 3.77 -9.26
CA ASP A 45 4.04 4.69 -9.95
C ASP A 45 5.37 4.86 -9.20
N ARG A 46 6.27 5.71 -9.73
CA ARG A 46 7.62 5.90 -9.17
C ARG A 46 7.63 6.43 -7.73
N GLY A 47 6.69 7.29 -7.36
CA GLY A 47 6.69 7.98 -6.06
C GLY A 47 5.43 7.76 -5.21
N TYR A 48 4.38 7.21 -5.81
CA TYR A 48 3.07 7.04 -5.20
C TYR A 48 2.36 5.83 -5.79
N PHE A 49 1.29 5.40 -5.13
CA PHE A 49 0.32 4.48 -5.71
C PHE A 49 -1.04 5.17 -5.86
N VAL A 50 -1.86 4.67 -6.78
CA VAL A 50 -3.18 5.22 -7.12
C VAL A 50 -4.23 4.15 -6.96
N PHE A 51 -5.33 4.49 -6.30
CA PHE A 51 -6.53 3.66 -6.22
C PHE A 51 -7.78 4.52 -6.39
N LEU A 52 -8.89 3.90 -6.75
CA LEU A 52 -10.17 4.58 -6.90
C LEU A 52 -10.91 4.62 -5.56
N HIS A 53 -11.33 5.81 -5.12
CA HIS A 53 -12.16 6.00 -3.94
C HIS A 53 -13.36 6.87 -4.30
N HIS A 54 -14.58 6.33 -4.18
CA HIS A 54 -15.81 7.03 -4.56
C HIS A 54 -15.76 7.66 -5.96
N GLY A 55 -15.22 6.92 -6.95
CA GLY A 55 -15.11 7.37 -8.33
C GLY A 55 -14.03 8.43 -8.59
N ARG A 56 -13.15 8.70 -7.62
CA ARG A 56 -12.03 9.63 -7.75
C ARG A 56 -10.70 8.91 -7.54
N GLU A 57 -9.72 9.22 -8.37
CA GLU A 57 -8.36 8.73 -8.17
C GLU A 57 -7.74 9.36 -6.92
N VAL A 58 -7.23 8.51 -6.04
CA VAL A 58 -6.53 8.92 -4.82
C VAL A 58 -5.06 8.56 -4.96
N TYR A 59 -4.21 9.57 -4.77
CA TYR A 59 -2.77 9.47 -4.92
C TYR A 59 -2.11 9.40 -3.54
N ILE A 60 -1.44 8.30 -3.22
CA ILE A 60 -0.76 8.10 -1.94
C ILE A 60 0.75 7.98 -2.15
N PRO A 61 1.53 8.99 -1.73
CA PRO A 61 2.99 8.90 -1.74
C PRO A 61 3.52 7.78 -0.85
N TYR A 62 4.56 7.08 -1.32
CA TYR A 62 5.12 5.96 -0.57
C TYR A 62 5.72 6.35 0.79
N HIS A 63 6.18 7.59 0.96
CA HIS A 63 6.70 8.06 2.25
C HIS A 63 5.61 8.14 3.35
N ARG A 64 4.32 8.10 2.96
CA ARG A 64 3.18 8.03 3.87
C ARG A 64 2.82 6.60 4.24
N VAL A 65 3.39 5.59 3.58
CA VAL A 65 3.17 4.18 3.95
C VAL A 65 3.87 3.91 5.28
N LEU A 66 3.10 3.37 6.21
CA LEU A 66 3.52 3.04 7.57
C LEU A 66 3.81 1.55 7.70
N GLU A 67 3.01 0.71 7.04
CA GLU A 67 3.12 -0.73 7.13
C GLU A 67 2.59 -1.39 5.85
N ILE A 68 3.22 -2.50 5.44
CA ILE A 68 2.67 -3.44 4.46
C ILE A 68 2.65 -4.79 5.14
N ARG A 69 1.48 -5.42 5.16
CA ARG A 69 1.26 -6.73 5.76
C ARG A 69 0.61 -7.68 4.76
N LYS A 70 0.89 -8.96 4.91
CA LYS A 70 0.24 -10.05 4.18
C LYS A 70 -0.33 -11.01 5.22
N ARG A 71 -1.65 -11.05 5.36
CA ARG A 71 -2.32 -11.74 6.48
C ARG A 71 -1.75 -11.29 7.83
N GLU A 72 -1.12 -12.20 8.57
CA GLU A 72 -0.51 -11.95 9.89
C GLU A 72 0.97 -11.54 9.80
N GLU A 73 1.59 -11.64 8.61
CA GLU A 73 3.00 -11.33 8.40
C GLU A 73 3.20 -9.85 8.03
N VAL A 74 4.13 -9.18 8.72
CA VAL A 74 4.51 -7.80 8.41
C VAL A 74 5.70 -7.80 7.46
N LEU A 75 5.46 -7.48 6.19
CA LEU A 75 6.48 -7.41 5.14
C LEU A 75 7.31 -6.13 5.20
N TYR A 76 6.70 -5.04 5.68
CA TYR A 76 7.37 -3.76 5.86
C TYR A 76 6.72 -2.98 7.00
N ARG A 77 7.54 -2.32 7.82
CA ARG A 77 7.08 -1.34 8.80
C ARG A 77 8.05 -0.16 8.81
N LYS A 78 7.51 1.05 8.74
CA LYS A 78 8.28 2.28 8.85
C LYS A 78 8.83 2.38 10.28
N LYS A 79 10.16 2.33 10.41
CA LYS A 79 10.82 2.63 11.69
C LYS A 79 10.68 4.13 11.98
N SER A 80 10.33 4.46 13.23
CA SER A 80 10.28 5.84 13.72
C SER A 80 11.67 6.40 13.93
#